data_AF-A0A1U7UZQ4-F1
#
_entry.id   AF-A0A1U7UZQ4-F1
#
_cell.length_a   1.000
_cell.length_b   1.000
_cell.length_c   1.000
_cell.angle_alpha   90.00
_cell.angle_beta   90.00
_cell.angle_gamma   90.00
#
_symmetry.space_group_name_H-M   'P 1'
#
loop_
_entity.id
_entity.type
_entity.pdbx_description
1 polymer ?
#
loop_
_entity_poly.entity_id
_entity_poly.type
_entity_poly.pdbx_seq_one_letter_code
_entity_poly.pdbx_strand_id
1 'polypeptide(L)'
;MTEMDEPLDFEFEEPTHVSPTITKKKKKLIGLDDLLNDFYQVKSDVPKKEPKRAKIQKSYDSDDNVDTREAELHNYVDKCQQQMNEISTDDQMPLWGLQVFGDQKTMPLLTFPDLRSCVLLQTFMGHEVNSLFELKPEEGEPFLEGLLVHGWLLKLVKNHCLVEKSIATWTFSLMLYSPKEELREAACEFWCSLLLPENQVDDVTFEMEWLPSHSELRQALEVYGFLLDSPSKSLSSMEIVHGDSDSAGPPQNIKSWIKYVSVCCQARTTCSIFSTSEVEDLITSVICLFLDRQLLGLSSALNDCLHSLISFFSDDAFHSSCQKIAKSVTCRVPTDVNCLRSVEIVTGGNPRTKHLRSVLAFQFLVACFDNKCMHVSLNTCAAT
;
A
#
# COMPACT_ATOMS: atom_id res chain seq x y z
N MET A 1 27.65 48.58 20.28
CA MET A 1 26.34 49.24 20.45
C MET A 1 25.45 48.62 19.37
N THR A 2 24.48 47.76 19.64
CA THR A 2 23.80 47.35 20.88
C THR A 2 23.18 45.97 20.61
N GLU A 3 23.22 45.07 21.59
CA GLU A 3 22.45 43.81 21.64
C GLU A 3 20.94 44.07 21.73
N MET A 4 20.10 43.15 21.26
CA MET A 4 19.28 42.27 22.12
C MET A 4 18.32 41.41 21.29
N ASP A 5 18.30 40.11 21.62
CA ASP A 5 17.20 39.17 21.44
C ASP A 5 15.90 39.69 22.09
N GLU A 6 14.73 39.48 21.45
CA GLU A 6 13.57 38.79 22.06
C GLU A 6 12.45 38.56 21.00
N PRO A 7 11.80 37.38 20.96
CA PRO A 7 10.73 37.06 20.00
C PRO A 7 9.38 37.67 20.39
N LEU A 8 8.57 37.96 19.38
CA LEU A 8 7.25 38.60 19.50
C LEU A 8 6.29 37.78 20.36
N ASP A 9 5.96 38.39 21.49
CA ASP A 9 4.87 38.14 22.41
C ASP A 9 3.49 38.32 21.72
N PHE A 10 2.59 37.37 21.94
CA PHE A 10 1.17 37.48 21.62
C PHE A 10 0.33 36.97 22.81
N GLU A 11 0.51 37.55 23.99
CA GLU A 11 -0.59 37.63 24.96
C GLU A 11 -1.52 38.80 24.59
N PHE A 12 -2.63 38.46 23.93
CA PHE A 12 -3.91 39.15 24.14
C PHE A 12 -5.02 38.09 24.23
N GLU A 13 -5.26 37.63 25.45
CA GLU A 13 -6.59 37.17 25.87
C GLU A 13 -7.43 38.41 26.22
N GLU A 14 -8.70 38.43 25.80
CA GLU A 14 -9.79 38.71 26.73
C GLU A 14 -11.07 37.94 26.34
N PRO A 15 -11.90 37.58 27.34
CA PRO A 15 -12.60 36.30 27.41
C PRO A 15 -14.13 36.51 27.42
N THR A 16 -14.96 35.47 27.34
CA THR A 16 -15.75 34.91 28.47
C THR A 16 -17.03 34.33 27.86
N HIS A 17 -17.75 33.29 28.32
CA HIS A 17 -17.74 32.26 29.37
C HIS A 17 -18.82 31.24 28.85
N VAL A 18 -18.90 29.95 29.17
CA VAL A 18 -18.80 29.24 30.45
C VAL A 18 -18.48 27.76 30.16
N SER A 19 -17.46 27.21 30.82
CA SER A 19 -17.34 25.77 31.10
C SER A 19 -17.45 25.58 32.62
N PRO A 20 -17.93 24.43 33.13
CA PRO A 20 -17.94 24.19 34.56
C PRO A 20 -16.51 23.96 35.08
N THR A 21 -16.28 24.50 36.26
CA THR A 21 -15.03 24.57 37.00
C THR A 21 -14.38 23.21 37.23
N ILE A 22 -13.15 23.00 36.73
CA ILE A 22 -12.30 21.87 37.14
C ILE A 22 -11.26 22.40 38.14
N THR A 23 -11.49 22.05 39.40
CA THR A 23 -10.53 22.20 40.49
C THR A 23 -9.26 21.38 40.22
N LYS A 24 -8.10 22.00 40.43
CA LYS A 24 -6.75 21.43 40.41
C LYS A 24 -6.69 20.00 40.97
N LYS A 25 -6.37 19.02 40.12
CA LYS A 25 -5.85 17.71 40.58
C LYS A 25 -4.63 17.31 39.76
N LYS A 26 -3.57 16.92 40.47
CA LYS A 26 -2.29 16.42 39.98
C LYS A 26 -2.50 15.31 38.94
N LYS A 27 -1.71 15.34 37.85
CA LYS A 27 -1.63 14.24 36.87
C LYS A 27 -1.37 12.92 37.61
N LYS A 28 -2.38 12.07 37.70
CA LYS A 28 -2.19 10.66 38.04
C LYS A 28 -1.80 9.94 36.76
N LEU A 29 -0.78 9.09 36.87
CA LEU A 29 -0.46 8.08 35.88
C LEU A 29 -1.71 7.18 35.76
N ILE A 30 -2.37 7.19 34.61
CA ILE A 30 -3.55 6.33 34.35
C ILE A 30 -3.02 4.91 34.21
N GLY A 31 -3.38 4.04 35.16
CA GLY A 31 -3.02 2.63 35.12
C GLY A 31 -3.95 1.85 34.20
N LEU A 32 -3.50 0.68 33.73
CA LEU A 32 -4.31 -0.23 32.91
C LEU A 32 -5.61 -0.63 33.64
N ASP A 33 -5.54 -0.75 34.96
CA ASP A 33 -6.68 -1.06 35.82
C ASP A 33 -7.72 0.08 35.89
N ASP A 34 -7.29 1.33 35.74
CA ASP A 34 -8.19 2.50 35.67
C ASP A 34 -8.98 2.48 34.35
N LEU A 35 -8.31 2.15 33.24
CA LEU A 35 -8.95 2.00 31.91
C LEU A 35 -9.91 0.82 31.86
N LEU A 36 -9.59 -0.29 32.54
CA LEU A 36 -10.46 -1.45 32.66
C LEU A 36 -11.72 -1.14 33.48
N ASN A 37 -11.59 -0.39 34.58
CA ASN A 37 -12.75 0.04 35.37
C ASN A 37 -13.65 1.02 34.60
N ASP A 38 -13.06 1.96 33.87
CA ASP A 38 -13.84 2.87 33.00
C ASP A 38 -14.59 2.08 31.91
N PHE A 39 -13.96 1.05 31.32
CA PHE A 39 -14.62 0.17 30.35
C PHE A 39 -15.83 -0.58 30.94
N TYR A 40 -15.72 -1.09 32.16
CA TYR A 40 -16.85 -1.77 32.82
C TYR A 40 -17.94 -0.80 33.27
N GLN A 41 -17.61 0.42 33.69
CA GLN A 41 -18.59 1.45 34.04
C GLN A 41 -19.37 1.96 32.82
N VAL A 42 -18.70 2.16 31.68
CA VAL A 42 -19.35 2.57 30.43
C VAL A 42 -20.32 1.49 29.92
N LYS A 43 -20.03 0.20 30.17
CA LYS A 43 -20.95 -0.91 29.85
C LYS A 43 -22.21 -0.92 30.71
N SER A 44 -22.16 -0.43 31.95
CA SER A 44 -23.32 -0.39 32.85
C SER A 44 -24.27 0.81 32.63
N ASP A 45 -23.82 1.87 31.96
CA ASP A 45 -24.56 3.15 31.83
C ASP A 45 -25.13 3.41 30.43
N VAL A 46 -25.66 2.39 29.73
CA VAL A 46 -26.45 2.58 28.50
C VAL A 46 -27.96 2.59 28.80
N PRO A 47 -28.61 3.75 28.97
CA PRO A 47 -30.07 3.83 28.95
C PRO A 47 -30.60 3.67 27.52
N LYS A 48 -31.48 2.69 27.32
CA LYS A 48 -32.28 2.52 26.09
C LYS A 48 -33.12 3.78 25.84
N LYS A 49 -32.70 4.64 24.91
CA LYS A 49 -33.53 5.71 24.36
C LYS A 49 -34.23 5.20 23.11
N GLU A 50 -35.55 5.04 23.17
CA GLU A 50 -36.40 4.84 22.00
C GLU A 50 -36.43 6.11 21.12
N PRO A 51 -36.30 6.02 19.79
CA PRO A 51 -36.43 7.17 18.92
C PRO A 51 -37.90 7.50 18.65
N LYS A 52 -38.34 8.69 19.07
CA LYS A 52 -39.63 9.29 18.68
C LYS A 52 -39.59 9.63 17.19
N ARG A 53 -40.40 8.95 16.37
CA ARG A 53 -40.62 9.28 14.96
C ARG A 53 -41.36 10.62 14.83
N ALA A 54 -40.74 11.59 14.15
CA ALA A 54 -41.42 12.78 13.66
C ALA A 54 -42.14 12.44 12.33
N LYS A 55 -43.45 12.70 12.26
CA LYS A 55 -44.23 12.60 11.02
C LYS A 55 -43.90 13.79 10.12
N ILE A 56 -43.39 13.53 8.93
CA ILE A 56 -43.45 14.48 7.80
C ILE A 56 -44.42 13.89 6.77
N GLN A 57 -45.41 14.70 6.44
CA GLN A 57 -46.45 14.48 5.43
C GLN A 57 -46.24 15.65 4.45
N LYS A 58 -45.88 15.43 3.17
CA LYS A 58 -46.80 15.13 2.06
C LYS A 58 -46.05 14.94 0.73
N SER A 59 -46.60 14.04 -0.10
CA SER A 59 -46.88 14.18 -1.56
C SER A 59 -45.73 14.38 -2.55
N TYR A 60 -45.43 13.35 -3.36
CA TYR A 60 -45.47 13.43 -4.84
C TYR A 60 -45.69 12.02 -5.43
N ASP A 61 -46.70 11.88 -6.29
CA ASP A 61 -47.00 10.68 -7.08
C ASP A 61 -45.88 10.41 -8.11
N SER A 62 -45.37 9.17 -8.20
CA SER A 62 -44.92 8.52 -9.45
C SER A 62 -44.29 7.13 -9.20
N ASP A 63 -44.85 6.12 -9.86
CA ASP A 63 -44.32 4.78 -10.25
C ASP A 63 -43.92 3.74 -9.17
N ASP A 64 -44.87 2.83 -8.92
CA ASP A 64 -44.87 1.68 -7.99
C ASP A 64 -43.92 0.51 -8.35
N ASN A 65 -42.65 0.78 -8.68
CA ASN A 65 -41.68 -0.32 -8.89
C ASN A 65 -40.29 -0.08 -8.28
N VAL A 66 -40.13 1.02 -7.53
CA VAL A 66 -38.90 1.31 -6.77
C VAL A 66 -38.97 0.69 -5.36
N ASP A 67 -40.18 0.65 -4.78
CA ASP A 67 -40.41 0.34 -3.36
C ASP A 67 -40.15 -1.13 -3.00
N THR A 68 -40.39 -2.08 -3.93
CA THR A 68 -40.18 -3.52 -3.67
C THR A 68 -38.71 -3.89 -3.57
N ARG A 69 -37.84 -3.38 -4.45
CA ARG A 69 -36.39 -3.63 -4.37
C ARG A 69 -35.76 -2.94 -3.17
N GLU A 70 -36.20 -1.73 -2.86
CA GLU A 70 -35.73 -0.98 -1.69
C GLU A 70 -36.16 -1.67 -0.39
N ALA A 71 -37.40 -2.17 -0.31
CA ALA A 71 -37.88 -2.95 0.81
C ALA A 71 -37.15 -4.29 0.99
N GLU A 72 -36.85 -4.99 -0.12
CA GLU A 72 -36.04 -6.21 -0.09
C GLU A 72 -34.64 -5.92 0.45
N LEU A 73 -33.96 -4.88 -0.06
CA LEU A 73 -32.65 -4.45 0.42
C LEU A 73 -32.69 -4.10 1.91
N HIS A 74 -33.70 -3.34 2.34
CA HIS A 74 -33.87 -2.96 3.75
C HIS A 74 -34.03 -4.18 4.64
N ASN A 75 -34.82 -5.18 4.22
CA ASN A 75 -35.00 -6.43 4.96
C ASN A 75 -33.68 -7.24 5.04
N TYR A 76 -32.89 -7.26 3.97
CA TYR A 76 -31.55 -7.86 3.99
C TYR A 76 -30.59 -7.14 4.94
N VAL A 77 -30.59 -5.80 4.94
CA VAL A 77 -29.78 -4.98 5.85
C VAL A 77 -30.17 -5.22 7.31
N ASP A 78 -31.47 -5.24 7.62
CA ASP A 78 -31.97 -5.51 8.98
C ASP A 78 -31.60 -6.92 9.46
N LYS A 79 -31.68 -7.91 8.58
CA LYS A 79 -31.26 -9.29 8.88
C LYS A 79 -29.75 -9.36 9.15
N CYS A 80 -28.94 -8.64 8.38
CA CYS A 80 -27.49 -8.55 8.62
C CYS A 80 -27.18 -7.85 9.95
N GLN A 81 -27.92 -6.79 10.28
CA GLN A 81 -27.78 -6.08 11.56
C GLN A 81 -28.14 -6.96 12.75
N GLN A 82 -29.19 -7.79 12.63
CA GLN A 82 -29.54 -8.76 13.67
C GLN A 82 -28.45 -9.82 13.86
N GLN A 83 -27.93 -10.38 12.76
CA GLN A 83 -26.82 -11.34 12.81
C GLN A 83 -25.54 -10.72 13.42
N MET A 84 -25.24 -9.45 13.11
CA MET A 84 -24.11 -8.73 13.69
C MET A 84 -24.27 -8.53 15.20
N ASN A 85 -25.49 -8.26 15.67
CA ASN A 85 -25.78 -8.09 17.10
C ASN A 85 -25.67 -9.42 17.87
N GLU A 86 -25.92 -10.56 17.22
CA GLU A 86 -25.74 -11.91 17.79
C GLU A 86 -24.27 -12.31 17.95
N ILE A 87 -23.37 -11.80 17.09
CA ILE A 87 -21.91 -12.06 17.13
C ILE A 87 -21.21 -11.18 18.21
N SER A 88 -21.91 -10.21 18.81
CA SER A 88 -21.35 -9.24 19.78
C SER A 88 -21.12 -9.82 21.19
N THR A 89 -21.58 -11.04 21.46
CA THR A 89 -21.34 -11.73 22.73
C THR A 89 -20.01 -12.48 22.71
N ASP A 90 -18.96 -11.84 23.23
CA ASP A 90 -17.67 -12.44 23.65
C ASP A 90 -16.85 -13.25 22.61
N ASP A 91 -17.18 -13.16 21.31
CA ASP A 91 -16.35 -13.75 20.27
C ASP A 91 -15.07 -12.93 20.07
N GLN A 92 -13.93 -13.59 20.22
CA GLN A 92 -12.62 -13.05 19.86
C GLN A 92 -12.72 -12.38 18.49
N MET A 93 -12.25 -11.12 18.39
CA MET A 93 -12.22 -10.40 17.12
C MET A 93 -11.64 -11.34 16.06
N PRO A 94 -12.38 -11.62 14.96
CA PRO A 94 -11.98 -12.64 14.01
C PRO A 94 -10.54 -12.37 13.55
N LEU A 95 -9.74 -13.45 13.53
CA LEU A 95 -8.37 -13.45 13.04
C LEU A 95 -8.40 -13.01 11.56
N TRP A 96 -8.31 -11.70 11.33
CA TRP A 96 -8.10 -11.12 10.01
C TRP A 96 -6.61 -11.15 9.69
N GLY A 97 -6.31 -11.18 8.40
CA GLY A 97 -4.97 -11.32 7.87
C GLY A 97 -4.93 -12.44 6.84
N LEU A 98 -4.27 -12.19 5.73
CA LEU A 98 -3.96 -13.21 4.72
C LEU A 98 -2.45 -13.43 4.72
N GLN A 99 -2.04 -14.69 4.61
CA GLN A 99 -0.67 -14.98 4.24
C GLN A 99 -0.50 -14.63 2.77
N VAL A 100 0.22 -13.56 2.48
CA VAL A 100 0.42 -13.08 1.10
C VAL A 100 1.72 -13.64 0.51
N PHE A 101 2.68 -13.98 1.38
CA PHE A 101 3.95 -14.61 1.02
C PHE A 101 4.05 -16.03 1.56
N GLY A 102 4.32 -16.97 0.65
CA GLY A 102 4.68 -18.35 0.95
C GLY A 102 6.19 -18.58 0.86
N ASP A 103 6.59 -19.76 0.42
CA ASP A 103 8.00 -20.12 0.30
C ASP A 103 8.69 -19.34 -0.84
N GLN A 104 9.88 -18.83 -0.54
CA GLN A 104 10.71 -18.12 -1.51
C GLN A 104 11.39 -19.12 -2.46
N LYS A 105 11.44 -18.76 -3.75
CA LYS A 105 12.17 -19.49 -4.79
C LYS A 105 13.65 -19.13 -4.73
N THR A 106 14.47 -19.92 -5.43
CA THR A 106 15.90 -19.59 -5.61
C THR A 106 16.05 -18.21 -6.26
N MET A 107 16.81 -17.34 -5.59
CA MET A 107 17.08 -15.98 -6.06
C MET A 107 17.84 -16.02 -7.39
N PRO A 108 17.47 -15.17 -8.37
CA PRO A 108 18.24 -15.01 -9.60
C PRO A 108 19.70 -14.64 -9.28
N LEU A 109 20.63 -15.16 -10.09
CA LEU A 109 22.04 -14.80 -9.96
C LEU A 109 22.23 -13.34 -10.37
N LEU A 110 22.83 -12.55 -9.50
CA LEU A 110 23.22 -11.18 -9.82
C LEU A 110 24.33 -11.21 -10.86
N THR A 111 24.07 -10.57 -12.01
CA THR A 111 25.05 -10.46 -13.09
C THR A 111 25.80 -9.14 -12.95
N PHE A 112 27.11 -9.23 -12.78
CA PHE A 112 27.98 -8.06 -12.72
C PHE A 112 28.14 -7.42 -14.12
N PRO A 113 27.99 -6.10 -14.28
CA PRO A 113 28.16 -5.44 -15.55
C PRO A 113 29.61 -5.51 -16.01
N ASP A 114 29.83 -5.79 -17.29
CA ASP A 114 31.17 -5.71 -17.86
C ASP A 114 31.63 -4.25 -17.91
N LEU A 115 32.48 -3.86 -16.95
CA LEU A 115 33.04 -2.52 -16.82
C LEU A 115 33.78 -2.06 -18.09
N ARG A 116 34.30 -2.99 -18.89
CA ARG A 116 34.99 -2.67 -20.15
C ARG A 116 34.04 -2.22 -21.24
N SER A 117 32.79 -2.67 -21.16
CA SER A 117 31.73 -2.29 -22.10
C SER A 117 31.01 -0.98 -21.72
N CYS A 118 31.21 -0.49 -20.49
CA CYS A 118 30.48 0.65 -19.96
C CYS A 118 31.16 1.99 -20.28
N VAL A 119 30.60 2.76 -21.21
CA VAL A 119 31.20 4.00 -21.75
C VAL A 119 31.37 5.08 -20.68
N LEU A 120 30.40 5.21 -19.78
CA LEU A 120 30.38 6.16 -18.66
C LEU A 120 31.54 5.87 -17.70
N LEU A 121 31.77 4.61 -17.36
CA LEU A 121 32.87 4.21 -16.50
C LEU A 121 34.21 4.31 -17.23
N GLN A 122 34.29 3.96 -18.52
CA GLN A 122 35.52 4.16 -19.30
C GLN A 122 35.93 5.64 -19.39
N THR A 123 34.95 6.52 -19.64
CA THR A 123 35.18 7.97 -19.73
C THR A 123 35.62 8.54 -18.39
N PHE A 124 34.95 8.12 -17.30
CA PHE A 124 35.35 8.49 -15.95
C PHE A 124 36.79 8.02 -15.69
N MET A 125 37.09 6.73 -15.87
CA MET A 125 38.41 6.15 -15.59
C MET A 125 39.54 6.76 -16.42
N GLY A 126 39.26 7.24 -17.62
CA GLY A 126 40.24 7.92 -18.50
C GLY A 126 40.62 9.34 -18.06
N HIS A 127 39.95 9.92 -17.06
CA HIS A 127 40.19 11.29 -16.62
C HIS A 127 41.47 11.39 -15.75
N GLU A 128 42.36 12.32 -16.07
CA GLU A 128 43.68 12.45 -15.41
C GLU A 128 43.60 12.56 -13.88
N VAL A 129 42.56 13.20 -13.36
CA VAL A 129 42.33 13.37 -11.92
C VAL A 129 42.14 12.04 -11.19
N ASN A 130 41.66 11.00 -11.86
CA ASN A 130 41.45 9.69 -11.24
C ASN A 130 42.75 8.95 -10.92
N SER A 131 43.86 9.32 -11.57
CA SER A 131 45.20 8.85 -11.19
C SER A 131 45.68 9.40 -9.84
N LEU A 132 45.04 10.46 -9.31
CA LEU A 132 45.34 11.04 -8.00
C LEU A 132 44.60 10.33 -6.84
N PHE A 133 43.52 9.60 -7.15
CA PHE A 133 42.67 8.95 -6.15
C PHE A 133 42.94 7.45 -6.00
N GLU A 134 43.99 6.92 -6.64
CA GLU A 134 44.34 5.48 -6.65
C GLU A 134 43.11 4.58 -6.83
N LEU A 135 42.20 4.95 -7.73
CA LEU A 135 41.02 4.14 -8.00
C LEU A 135 41.48 2.77 -8.52
N LYS A 136 41.01 1.69 -7.88
CA LYS A 136 41.35 0.30 -8.25
C LYS A 136 40.18 -0.34 -8.98
N PRO A 137 39.96 -0.03 -10.27
CA PRO A 137 38.92 -0.68 -11.07
C PRO A 137 39.17 -2.19 -11.22
N GLU A 138 40.41 -2.62 -10.97
CA GLU A 138 40.85 -4.02 -10.91
C GLU A 138 40.14 -4.83 -9.82
N GLU A 139 39.62 -4.17 -8.77
CA GLU A 139 38.81 -4.82 -7.75
C GLU A 139 37.45 -5.26 -8.32
N GLY A 140 37.00 -4.67 -9.43
CA GLY A 140 35.81 -5.10 -10.17
C GLY A 140 34.51 -4.77 -9.43
N GLU A 141 33.89 -5.78 -8.81
CA GLU A 141 32.58 -5.68 -8.19
C GLU A 141 32.52 -4.79 -6.94
N PRO A 142 33.43 -4.90 -5.95
CA PRO A 142 33.45 -4.03 -4.78
C PRO A 142 33.64 -2.55 -5.13
N PHE A 143 34.36 -2.26 -6.22
CA PHE A 143 34.54 -0.90 -6.70
C PHE A 143 33.21 -0.28 -7.14
N LEU A 144 32.44 -0.99 -7.98
CA LEU A 144 31.16 -0.49 -8.47
C LEU A 144 30.09 -0.46 -7.37
N GLU A 145 30.05 -1.47 -6.50
CA GLU A 145 29.24 -1.46 -5.27
C GLU A 145 29.56 -0.21 -4.43
N GLY A 146 30.84 0.09 -4.24
CA GLY A 146 31.29 1.29 -3.55
C GLY A 146 30.82 2.58 -4.23
N LEU A 147 30.90 2.68 -5.55
CA LEU A 147 30.39 3.86 -6.27
C LEU A 147 28.88 4.05 -6.07
N LEU A 148 28.11 2.96 -6.03
CA LEU A 148 26.67 2.99 -5.80
C LEU A 148 26.35 3.43 -4.37
N VAL A 149 26.91 2.76 -3.36
CA VAL A 149 26.63 3.01 -1.92
C VAL A 149 26.97 4.44 -1.53
N HIS A 150 28.08 4.97 -2.03
CA HIS A 150 28.53 6.33 -1.70
C HIS A 150 27.91 7.40 -2.62
N GLY A 151 26.96 7.03 -3.49
CA GLY A 151 26.24 7.94 -4.38
C GLY A 151 27.06 8.54 -5.52
N TRP A 152 28.31 8.09 -5.72
CA TRP A 152 29.16 8.54 -6.82
C TRP A 152 28.61 8.10 -8.18
N LEU A 153 28.03 6.89 -8.26
CA LEU A 153 27.43 6.40 -9.50
C LEU A 153 26.30 7.32 -9.97
N LEU A 154 25.44 7.78 -9.06
CA LEU A 154 24.39 8.75 -9.36
C LEU A 154 24.96 10.08 -9.85
N LYS A 155 26.05 10.57 -9.24
CA LYS A 155 26.73 11.80 -9.69
C LYS A 155 27.31 11.67 -11.09
N LEU A 156 27.91 10.52 -11.41
CA LEU A 156 28.43 10.25 -12.75
C LEU A 156 27.31 10.24 -13.79
N VAL A 157 26.21 9.55 -13.51
CA VAL A 157 25.03 9.55 -14.37
C VAL A 157 24.46 10.96 -14.54
N LYS A 158 24.39 11.77 -13.47
CA LYS A 158 23.97 13.18 -13.53
C LYS A 158 24.87 14.04 -14.40
N ASN A 159 26.18 13.82 -14.38
CA ASN A 159 27.12 14.59 -15.20
C ASN A 159 27.07 14.22 -16.69
N HIS A 160 26.73 12.97 -17.01
CA HIS A 160 26.68 12.47 -18.39
C HIS A 160 25.25 12.40 -18.97
N CYS A 161 24.22 12.63 -18.16
CA CYS A 161 22.80 12.50 -18.50
C CYS A 161 22.42 11.16 -19.17
N LEU A 162 23.20 10.11 -18.95
CA LEU A 162 23.06 8.81 -19.60
C LEU A 162 23.05 7.70 -18.55
N VAL A 163 22.06 6.82 -18.63
CA VAL A 163 22.00 5.56 -17.91
C VAL A 163 22.14 4.41 -18.89
N GLU A 164 23.35 3.84 -18.95
CA GLU A 164 23.62 2.68 -19.79
C GLU A 164 22.85 1.45 -19.31
N LYS A 165 22.49 0.58 -20.27
CA LYS A 165 21.72 -0.64 -19.99
C LYS A 165 22.38 -1.55 -18.96
N SER A 166 23.70 -1.68 -18.99
CA SER A 166 24.46 -2.52 -18.05
C SER A 166 24.33 -2.02 -16.61
N ILE A 167 24.44 -0.71 -16.39
CA ILE A 167 24.24 -0.07 -15.08
C ILE A 167 22.78 -0.17 -14.65
N ALA A 168 21.84 0.12 -15.54
CA ALA A 168 20.41 0.11 -15.24
C ALA A 168 19.94 -1.29 -14.79
N THR A 169 20.25 -2.32 -15.57
CA THR A 169 19.87 -3.71 -15.27
C THR A 169 20.54 -4.23 -13.99
N TRP A 170 21.81 -3.89 -13.77
CA TRP A 170 22.54 -4.28 -12.57
C TRP A 170 21.96 -3.63 -11.31
N THR A 171 21.80 -2.30 -11.30
CA THR A 171 21.23 -1.58 -10.15
C THR A 171 19.78 -2.02 -9.86
N PHE A 172 18.97 -2.23 -10.89
CA PHE A 172 17.62 -2.75 -10.72
C PHE A 172 17.62 -4.17 -10.11
N SER A 173 18.51 -5.05 -10.58
CA SER A 173 18.67 -6.40 -10.01
C SER A 173 19.16 -6.36 -8.57
N LEU A 174 20.08 -5.45 -8.23
CA LEU A 174 20.53 -5.25 -6.86
C LEU A 174 19.38 -4.82 -5.94
N MET A 175 18.58 -3.85 -6.36
CA MET A 175 17.42 -3.38 -5.60
C MET A 175 16.45 -4.54 -5.26
N LEU A 176 16.23 -5.45 -6.21
CA LEU A 176 15.27 -6.54 -6.05
C LEU A 176 15.85 -7.77 -5.34
N TYR A 177 17.10 -8.14 -5.62
CA TYR A 177 17.62 -9.47 -5.28
C TYR A 177 18.90 -9.48 -4.43
N SER A 178 19.51 -8.32 -4.17
CA SER A 178 20.73 -8.30 -3.36
C SER A 178 20.47 -8.79 -1.94
N PRO A 179 21.32 -9.67 -1.37
CA PRO A 179 21.21 -10.06 0.03
C PRO A 179 21.72 -8.97 0.99
N LYS A 180 22.52 -8.01 0.49
CA LYS A 180 23.06 -6.91 1.30
C LYS A 180 22.06 -5.76 1.33
N GLU A 181 21.55 -5.43 2.51
CA GLU A 181 20.58 -4.34 2.71
C GLU A 181 21.09 -2.99 2.18
N GLU A 182 22.35 -2.65 2.50
CA GLU A 182 22.99 -1.41 2.04
C GLU A 182 22.96 -1.26 0.51
N LEU A 183 23.18 -2.34 -0.24
CA LEU A 183 23.11 -2.31 -1.70
C LEU A 183 21.68 -2.18 -2.20
N ARG A 184 20.71 -2.85 -1.57
CA ARG A 184 19.28 -2.72 -1.94
C ARG A 184 18.80 -1.29 -1.74
N GLU A 185 19.15 -0.68 -0.61
CA GLU A 185 18.77 0.69 -0.30
C GLU A 185 19.46 1.69 -1.23
N ALA A 186 20.78 1.56 -1.46
CA ALA A 186 21.51 2.43 -2.38
C ALA A 186 21.01 2.31 -3.83
N ALA A 187 20.69 1.09 -4.29
CA ALA A 187 20.09 0.89 -5.60
C ALA A 187 18.68 1.49 -5.70
N CYS A 188 17.87 1.37 -4.64
CA CYS A 188 16.54 1.98 -4.59
C CYS A 188 16.65 3.52 -4.63
N GLU A 189 17.52 4.12 -3.83
CA GLU A 189 17.80 5.56 -3.80
C GLU A 189 18.29 6.08 -5.16
N PHE A 190 19.19 5.33 -5.80
CA PHE A 190 19.67 5.62 -7.15
C PHE A 190 18.50 5.74 -8.14
N TRP A 191 17.64 4.72 -8.21
CA TRP A 191 16.47 4.74 -9.09
C TRP A 191 15.46 5.82 -8.73
N CYS A 192 15.19 6.03 -7.44
CA CYS A 192 14.26 7.07 -7.00
C CYS A 192 14.74 8.45 -7.41
N SER A 193 16.04 8.72 -7.26
CA SER A 193 16.66 10.00 -7.60
C SER A 193 16.72 10.26 -9.11
N LEU A 194 16.78 9.21 -9.93
CA LEU A 194 16.75 9.32 -11.39
C LEU A 194 15.35 9.65 -11.91
N LEU A 195 14.33 9.04 -11.32
CA LEU A 195 12.94 9.20 -11.75
C LEU A 195 12.28 10.47 -11.21
N LEU A 196 12.65 10.89 -9.99
CA LEU A 196 12.17 12.11 -9.34
C LEU A 196 13.36 12.96 -8.85
N PRO A 197 14.04 13.68 -9.74
CA PRO A 197 15.12 14.58 -9.35
C PRO A 197 14.60 15.74 -8.49
N GLU A 198 15.23 15.97 -7.33
CA GLU A 198 14.82 16.99 -6.33
C GLU A 198 14.88 18.44 -6.85
N ASN A 199 15.71 18.71 -7.87
CA ASN A 199 15.91 20.06 -8.43
C ASN A 199 15.13 20.21 -9.73
N GLN A 200 13.87 20.64 -9.64
CA GLN A 200 13.03 21.04 -10.78
C GLN A 200 13.50 22.33 -11.50
N VAL A 201 14.72 22.81 -11.22
CA VAL A 201 15.25 24.06 -11.81
C VAL A 201 15.87 23.80 -13.18
N ASP A 202 16.36 22.58 -13.41
CA ASP A 202 16.82 22.11 -14.70
C ASP A 202 15.97 20.91 -15.11
N ASP A 203 15.33 20.97 -16.29
CA ASP A 203 14.65 19.83 -16.95
C ASP A 203 15.69 18.78 -17.38
N VAL A 204 16.40 18.20 -16.41
CA VAL A 204 17.38 17.13 -16.66
C VAL A 204 16.60 15.88 -17.03
N THR A 205 16.46 15.69 -18.33
CA THR A 205 15.96 14.45 -18.92
C THR A 205 17.14 13.50 -19.08
N PHE A 206 17.12 12.40 -18.32
CA PHE A 206 18.10 11.34 -18.45
C PHE A 206 17.77 10.48 -19.68
N GLU A 207 18.75 10.25 -20.55
CA GLU A 207 18.65 9.22 -21.57
C GLU A 207 18.86 7.86 -20.90
N MET A 208 17.81 7.05 -20.82
CA MET A 208 17.87 5.70 -20.25
C MET A 208 17.81 4.68 -21.38
N GLU A 209 18.90 3.93 -21.59
CA GLU A 209 18.95 2.88 -22.62
C GLU A 209 18.04 1.69 -22.29
N TRP A 210 17.65 1.57 -21.02
CA TRP A 210 16.80 0.50 -20.53
C TRP A 210 15.96 0.97 -19.35
N LEU A 211 14.70 0.54 -19.35
CA LEU A 211 13.74 0.76 -18.27
C LEU A 211 13.19 -0.59 -17.81
N PRO A 212 12.99 -0.77 -16.50
CA PRO A 212 12.40 -1.99 -15.98
C PRO A 212 10.93 -2.10 -16.36
N SER A 213 10.52 -3.33 -16.61
CA SER A 213 9.15 -3.68 -16.95
C SER A 213 8.33 -4.03 -15.71
N HIS A 214 7.00 -3.86 -15.79
CA HIS A 214 6.07 -4.39 -14.80
C HIS A 214 6.25 -5.90 -14.59
N SER A 215 6.52 -6.67 -15.65
CA SER A 215 6.73 -8.12 -15.56
C SER A 215 7.91 -8.48 -14.68
N GLU A 216 9.00 -7.71 -14.68
CA GLU A 216 10.16 -7.98 -13.82
C GLU A 216 9.87 -7.66 -12.35
N LEU A 217 9.10 -6.59 -12.08
CA LEU A 217 8.65 -6.28 -10.72
C LEU A 217 7.70 -7.35 -10.16
N ARG A 218 6.81 -7.86 -11.01
CA ARG A 218 5.90 -8.95 -10.65
C ARG A 218 6.64 -10.26 -10.43
N GLN A 219 7.56 -10.60 -11.33
CA GLN A 219 8.42 -11.77 -11.18
C GLN A 219 9.22 -11.71 -9.87
N ALA A 220 9.69 -10.53 -9.46
CA ALA A 220 10.37 -10.38 -8.18
C ALA A 220 9.46 -10.78 -7.01
N LEU A 221 8.22 -10.28 -6.95
CA LEU A 221 7.26 -10.69 -5.92
C LEU A 221 7.03 -12.22 -5.93
N GLU A 222 6.88 -12.82 -7.12
CA GLU A 222 6.71 -14.27 -7.25
C GLU A 222 7.93 -15.09 -6.81
N VAL A 223 9.15 -14.58 -7.03
CA VAL A 223 10.39 -15.18 -6.52
C VAL A 223 10.39 -15.16 -5.00
N TYR A 224 9.88 -14.09 -4.41
CA TYR A 224 9.72 -13.96 -2.96
C TYR A 224 8.47 -14.67 -2.40
N GLY A 225 7.76 -15.45 -3.21
CA GLY A 225 6.67 -16.30 -2.75
C GLY A 225 5.30 -15.63 -2.72
N PHE A 226 5.08 -14.53 -3.44
CA PHE A 226 3.78 -13.86 -3.52
C PHE A 226 2.68 -14.77 -4.10
N LEU A 227 1.57 -14.94 -3.38
CA LEU A 227 0.58 -16.01 -3.60
C LEU A 227 -0.67 -15.61 -4.42
N LEU A 228 -0.76 -14.37 -4.90
CA LEU A 228 -2.01 -13.77 -5.36
C LEU A 228 -2.55 -14.20 -6.72
N ASP A 229 -1.81 -15.02 -7.46
CA ASP A 229 -2.22 -15.52 -8.78
C ASP A 229 -2.94 -16.87 -8.76
N SER A 230 -3.20 -17.46 -7.59
CA SER A 230 -3.87 -18.76 -7.47
C SER A 230 -5.27 -18.66 -6.87
N PRO A 231 -6.31 -18.36 -7.68
CA PRO A 231 -7.70 -18.36 -7.23
C PRO A 231 -8.28 -19.76 -6.95
N SER A 232 -7.48 -20.84 -6.98
CA SER A 232 -7.99 -22.21 -7.18
C SER A 232 -7.47 -23.30 -6.24
N LYS A 233 -6.79 -22.96 -5.14
CA LYS A 233 -6.61 -23.93 -4.04
C LYS A 233 -7.48 -23.53 -2.88
N SER A 234 -8.72 -24.04 -2.90
CA SER A 234 -9.56 -24.34 -1.74
C SER A 234 -9.00 -23.80 -0.41
N LEU A 235 -9.40 -22.58 -0.07
CA LEU A 235 -9.16 -21.94 1.24
C LEU A 235 -9.87 -22.68 2.41
N SER A 236 -10.45 -23.86 2.17
CA SER A 236 -11.16 -24.66 3.18
C SER A 236 -10.22 -25.40 4.15
N SER A 237 -8.91 -25.15 4.09
CA SER A 237 -7.92 -25.78 4.99
C SER A 237 -6.64 -24.94 5.04
N MET A 238 -6.76 -23.65 5.35
CA MET A 238 -5.60 -22.92 5.87
C MET A 238 -5.57 -23.18 7.38
N GLU A 239 -5.08 -24.36 7.76
CA GLU A 239 -4.52 -24.54 9.10
C GLU A 239 -3.48 -23.44 9.28
N ILE A 240 -3.53 -22.75 10.41
CA ILE A 240 -2.48 -21.83 10.83
C ILE A 240 -1.24 -22.69 11.01
N VAL A 241 -0.46 -22.86 9.94
CA VAL A 241 0.83 -23.54 10.01
C VAL A 241 1.67 -22.70 10.96
N HIS A 242 1.92 -23.22 12.16
CA HIS A 242 2.97 -22.71 13.03
C HIS A 242 4.27 -22.92 12.28
N GLY A 243 4.74 -21.86 11.62
CA GLY A 243 5.86 -21.88 10.71
C GLY A 243 7.19 -22.05 11.45
N ASP A 244 7.81 -23.20 11.26
CA ASP A 244 9.24 -23.45 11.52
C ASP A 244 10.07 -23.34 10.23
N SER A 245 9.54 -22.69 9.18
CA SER A 245 10.31 -22.45 7.94
C SER A 245 11.02 -21.10 8.04
N ASP A 246 12.35 -21.13 8.16
CA ASP A 246 13.25 -19.97 8.21
C ASP A 246 13.16 -19.04 6.97
N SER A 247 12.41 -19.43 5.93
CA SER A 247 12.19 -18.64 4.70
C SER A 247 10.83 -17.96 4.61
N ALA A 248 9.93 -18.16 5.59
CA ALA A 248 8.62 -17.55 5.62
C ALA A 248 8.68 -16.16 6.29
N GLY A 249 8.38 -15.11 5.54
CA GLY A 249 8.43 -13.74 6.04
C GLY A 249 8.19 -12.71 4.94
N PRO A 250 7.94 -11.43 5.29
CA PRO A 250 7.88 -10.38 4.28
C PRO A 250 9.24 -10.31 3.58
N PRO A 251 9.28 -10.15 2.25
CA PRO A 251 10.54 -10.25 1.56
C PRO A 251 11.45 -9.08 1.85
N GLN A 252 12.75 -9.33 1.86
CA GLN A 252 13.75 -8.34 2.26
C GLN A 252 13.77 -7.11 1.35
N ASN A 253 13.28 -7.24 0.12
CA ASN A 253 13.19 -6.14 -0.85
C ASN A 253 11.87 -5.37 -0.80
N ILE A 254 10.88 -5.77 0.03
CA ILE A 254 9.50 -5.24 -0.08
C ILE A 254 9.45 -3.73 0.09
N LYS A 255 10.27 -3.18 1.01
CA LYS A 255 10.40 -1.74 1.23
C LYS A 255 10.87 -1.01 -0.03
N SER A 256 11.93 -1.53 -0.67
CA SER A 256 12.47 -0.98 -1.92
C SER A 256 11.47 -1.12 -3.07
N TRP A 257 10.77 -2.26 -3.15
CA TRP A 257 9.74 -2.50 -4.17
C TRP A 257 8.59 -1.50 -4.06
N ILE A 258 8.04 -1.30 -2.86
CA ILE A 258 6.95 -0.34 -2.60
C ILE A 258 7.39 1.09 -2.96
N LYS A 259 8.60 1.48 -2.52
CA LYS A 259 9.16 2.81 -2.78
C LYS A 259 9.35 3.03 -4.29
N TYR A 260 9.94 2.06 -4.98
CA TYR A 260 10.18 2.13 -6.42
C TYR A 260 8.86 2.27 -7.21
N VAL A 261 7.87 1.42 -6.93
CA VAL A 261 6.55 1.48 -7.58
C VAL A 261 5.89 2.85 -7.37
N SER A 262 5.94 3.36 -6.14
CA SER A 262 5.41 4.69 -5.82
C SER A 262 6.04 5.77 -6.69
N VAL A 263 7.38 5.76 -6.81
CA VAL A 263 8.13 6.75 -7.58
C VAL A 263 7.85 6.66 -9.07
N CYS A 264 7.79 5.46 -9.65
CA CYS A 264 7.43 5.28 -11.07
C CYS A 264 6.07 5.90 -11.41
N CYS A 265 5.08 5.76 -10.53
CA CYS A 265 3.75 6.33 -10.75
C CYS A 265 3.73 7.86 -10.63
N GLN A 266 4.55 8.43 -9.74
CA GLN A 266 4.71 9.88 -9.61
C GLN A 266 5.44 10.47 -10.82
N ALA A 267 6.47 9.77 -11.32
CA ALA A 267 7.28 10.19 -12.46
C ALA A 267 6.60 10.00 -13.83
N ARG A 268 5.32 9.59 -13.89
CA ARG A 268 4.60 9.23 -15.13
C ARG A 268 4.63 10.32 -16.22
N THR A 269 4.75 11.58 -15.84
CA THR A 269 4.82 12.72 -16.77
C THR A 269 6.18 12.81 -17.46
N THR A 270 7.23 12.31 -16.81
CA THR A 270 8.63 12.36 -17.26
C THR A 270 9.06 11.03 -17.88
N CYS A 271 8.60 9.91 -17.32
CA CYS A 271 8.90 8.55 -17.76
C CYS A 271 7.65 7.66 -17.62
N SER A 272 7.04 7.29 -18.75
CA SER A 272 5.87 6.40 -18.77
C SER A 272 6.30 4.94 -18.69
N ILE A 273 6.67 4.47 -17.50
CA ILE A 273 7.15 3.10 -17.26
C ILE A 273 6.00 2.07 -17.32
N PHE A 274 4.85 2.43 -16.74
CA PHE A 274 3.70 1.52 -16.65
C PHE A 274 2.55 1.97 -17.56
N SER A 275 1.85 0.99 -18.10
CA SER A 275 0.54 1.13 -18.72
C SER A 275 -0.58 1.15 -17.66
N THR A 276 -1.76 1.61 -18.06
CA THR A 276 -2.95 1.63 -17.21
C THR A 276 -3.29 0.26 -16.62
N SER A 277 -3.20 -0.82 -17.41
CA SER A 277 -3.49 -2.18 -16.94
C SER A 277 -2.46 -2.70 -15.93
N GLU A 278 -1.19 -2.32 -16.07
CA GLU A 278 -0.15 -2.70 -15.12
C GLU A 278 -0.35 -1.98 -13.79
N VAL A 279 -0.77 -0.71 -13.82
CA VAL A 279 -1.14 0.02 -12.60
C VAL A 279 -2.39 -0.57 -11.91
N GLU A 280 -3.36 -1.04 -12.68
CA GLU A 280 -4.52 -1.79 -12.13
C GLU A 280 -4.06 -3.07 -11.37
N ASP A 281 -3.10 -3.82 -11.91
CA ASP A 281 -2.52 -5.02 -11.29
C ASP A 281 -1.69 -4.68 -10.04
N LEU A 282 -0.88 -3.62 -10.10
CA LEU A 282 -0.11 -3.11 -8.98
C LEU A 282 -1.01 -2.65 -7.82
N ILE A 283 -2.12 -1.96 -8.09
CA ILE A 283 -3.09 -1.59 -7.04
C ILE A 283 -3.66 -2.84 -6.38
N THR A 284 -4.03 -3.84 -7.18
CA THR A 284 -4.51 -5.12 -6.63
C THR A 284 -3.47 -5.74 -5.71
N SER A 285 -2.21 -5.75 -6.15
CA SER A 285 -1.09 -6.29 -5.37
C SER A 285 -0.90 -5.52 -4.05
N VAL A 286 -0.86 -4.18 -4.09
CA VAL A 286 -0.71 -3.33 -2.90
C VAL A 286 -1.87 -3.50 -1.92
N ILE A 287 -3.11 -3.56 -2.40
CA ILE A 287 -4.30 -3.84 -1.56
C ILE A 287 -4.12 -5.16 -0.81
N CYS A 288 -3.59 -6.18 -1.47
CA CYS A 288 -3.41 -7.47 -0.83
C CYS A 288 -2.22 -7.48 0.13
N LEU A 289 -1.15 -6.73 -0.14
CA LEU A 289 -0.05 -6.54 0.81
C LEU A 289 -0.54 -5.95 2.16
N PHE A 290 -1.54 -5.07 2.15
CA PHE A 290 -2.15 -4.57 3.39
C PHE A 290 -2.89 -5.64 4.21
N LEU A 291 -3.28 -6.74 3.58
CA LEU A 291 -3.94 -7.85 4.26
C LEU A 291 -2.92 -8.76 4.94
N ASP A 292 -1.62 -8.65 4.64
CA ASP A 292 -0.59 -9.37 5.37
C ASP A 292 -0.23 -8.64 6.67
N ARG A 293 -0.49 -9.31 7.80
CA ARG A 293 -0.20 -8.73 9.13
C ARG A 293 1.29 -8.49 9.35
N GLN A 294 2.16 -9.23 8.67
CA GLN A 294 3.61 -9.07 8.82
C GLN A 294 4.09 -7.75 8.20
N LEU A 295 3.27 -7.14 7.32
CA LEU A 295 3.57 -5.87 6.65
C LEU A 295 2.97 -4.65 7.36
N LEU A 296 2.35 -4.79 8.54
CA LEU A 296 1.73 -3.66 9.23
C LEU A 296 2.71 -2.51 9.55
N GLY A 297 3.98 -2.83 9.79
CA GLY A 297 5.03 -1.82 9.99
C GLY A 297 5.31 -0.96 8.75
N LEU A 298 4.87 -1.39 7.56
CA LEU A 298 5.03 -0.67 6.29
C LEU A 298 3.73 0.04 5.86
N SER A 299 2.73 0.15 6.74
CA SER A 299 1.42 0.73 6.39
C SER A 299 1.52 2.15 5.83
N SER A 300 2.45 2.99 6.33
CA SER A 300 2.65 4.34 5.80
C SER A 300 3.15 4.29 4.36
N ALA A 301 4.22 3.54 4.10
CA ALA A 301 4.79 3.38 2.77
C ALA A 301 3.80 2.76 1.77
N LEU A 302 2.99 1.79 2.21
CA LEU A 302 1.93 1.20 1.40
C LEU A 302 0.82 2.22 1.08
N ASN A 303 0.45 3.09 2.02
CA ASN A 303 -0.54 4.15 1.78
C ASN A 303 -0.02 5.18 0.77
N ASP A 304 1.23 5.62 0.92
CA ASP A 304 1.88 6.55 -0.02
C ASP A 304 1.97 5.96 -1.43
N CYS A 305 2.31 4.67 -1.52
CA CYS A 305 2.35 3.91 -2.76
C CYS A 305 0.95 3.80 -3.40
N LEU A 306 -0.07 3.40 -2.62
CA LEU A 306 -1.45 3.30 -3.09
C LEU A 306 -1.97 4.66 -3.57
N HIS A 307 -1.66 5.75 -2.87
CA HIS A 307 -2.04 7.10 -3.27
C HIS A 307 -1.37 7.50 -4.59
N SER A 308 -0.09 7.17 -4.77
CA SER A 308 0.66 7.42 -6.00
C SER A 308 0.08 6.64 -7.18
N LEU A 309 -0.26 5.37 -6.97
CA LEU A 309 -0.93 4.51 -7.96
C LEU A 309 -2.32 5.06 -8.33
N ILE A 310 -3.14 5.50 -7.38
CA ILE A 310 -4.46 6.10 -7.67
C ILE A 310 -4.32 7.43 -8.43
N SER A 311 -3.27 8.19 -8.13
CA SER A 311 -2.99 9.47 -8.79
C SER A 311 -2.44 9.29 -10.21
N PHE A 312 -2.02 8.07 -10.59
CA PHE A 312 -1.50 7.77 -11.91
C PHE A 312 -2.54 7.95 -13.04
N PHE A 313 -3.81 7.67 -12.78
CA PHE A 313 -4.84 7.67 -13.81
C PHE A 313 -5.22 9.09 -14.25
N SER A 314 -5.61 9.25 -15.52
CA SER A 314 -6.42 10.40 -15.95
C SER A 314 -7.84 10.27 -15.38
N ASP A 315 -8.58 11.38 -15.31
CA ASP A 315 -9.95 11.36 -14.81
C ASP A 315 -10.86 10.43 -15.63
N ASP A 316 -10.70 10.42 -16.96
CA ASP A 316 -11.50 9.57 -17.87
C ASP A 316 -11.21 8.07 -17.68
N ALA A 317 -9.94 7.69 -17.52
CA ALA A 317 -9.56 6.29 -17.39
C ALA A 317 -9.94 5.71 -16.02
N PHE A 318 -9.85 6.53 -14.97
CA PHE A 318 -9.95 6.10 -13.57
C PHE A 318 -11.26 5.36 -13.25
N HIS A 319 -12.39 5.81 -13.79
CA HIS A 319 -13.70 5.20 -13.50
C HIS A 319 -13.76 3.74 -13.99
N SER A 320 -13.31 3.50 -15.22
CA SER A 320 -13.29 2.14 -15.80
C SER A 320 -12.28 1.24 -15.09
N SER A 321 -11.12 1.79 -14.72
CA SER A 321 -10.07 1.07 -13.98
C SER A 321 -10.53 0.67 -12.58
N CYS A 322 -11.28 1.51 -11.87
CA CYS A 322 -11.82 1.17 -10.55
C CYS A 322 -12.67 -0.11 -10.58
N GLN A 323 -13.47 -0.30 -11.63
CA GLN A 323 -14.29 -1.52 -11.78
C GLN A 323 -13.43 -2.77 -11.99
N LYS A 324 -12.37 -2.68 -12.81
CA LYS A 324 -11.46 -3.80 -13.05
C LYS A 324 -10.66 -4.14 -11.79
N ILE A 325 -10.12 -3.14 -11.11
CA ILE A 325 -9.41 -3.29 -9.83
C ILE A 325 -10.34 -3.96 -8.81
N ALA A 326 -11.56 -3.47 -8.65
CA ALA A 326 -12.47 -4.02 -7.66
C ALA A 326 -12.86 -5.48 -7.95
N LYS A 327 -13.10 -5.84 -9.21
CA LYS A 327 -13.30 -7.24 -9.62
C LYS A 327 -12.07 -8.10 -9.34
N SER A 328 -10.89 -7.60 -9.70
CA SER A 328 -9.58 -8.22 -9.51
C SER A 328 -9.32 -8.55 -8.03
N VAL A 329 -9.59 -7.59 -7.13
CA VAL A 329 -9.47 -7.75 -5.67
C VAL A 329 -10.51 -8.73 -5.14
N THR A 330 -11.78 -8.59 -5.54
CA THR A 330 -12.87 -9.44 -5.05
C THR A 330 -12.68 -10.91 -5.44
N CYS A 331 -12.02 -11.20 -6.57
CA CYS A 331 -11.70 -12.57 -6.97
C CYS A 331 -10.57 -13.20 -6.15
N ARG A 332 -9.78 -12.41 -5.42
CA ARG A 332 -8.58 -12.86 -4.70
C ARG A 332 -8.73 -12.82 -3.18
N VAL A 333 -9.56 -11.92 -2.68
CA VAL A 333 -9.77 -11.75 -1.24
C VAL A 333 -11.03 -12.53 -0.82
N PRO A 334 -10.97 -13.34 0.25
CA PRO A 334 -12.14 -14.01 0.79
C PRO A 334 -13.24 -13.03 1.20
N THR A 335 -14.50 -13.46 1.12
CA THR A 335 -15.68 -12.68 1.56
C THR A 335 -15.89 -12.75 3.08
N ASP A 336 -14.80 -12.74 3.84
CA ASP A 336 -14.76 -12.69 5.31
C ASP A 336 -14.33 -11.29 5.80
N VAL A 337 -13.82 -11.16 7.02
CA VAL A 337 -13.37 -9.86 7.55
C VAL A 337 -12.26 -9.19 6.69
N ASN A 338 -11.52 -9.94 5.89
CA ASN A 338 -10.52 -9.41 4.96
C ASN A 338 -11.15 -8.56 3.84
N CYS A 339 -12.40 -8.83 3.44
CA CYS A 339 -13.09 -7.98 2.46
C CYS A 339 -13.38 -6.59 3.04
N LEU A 340 -13.78 -6.51 4.31
CA LEU A 340 -13.98 -5.23 5.01
C LEU A 340 -12.66 -4.48 5.15
N ARG A 341 -11.58 -5.18 5.51
CA ARG A 341 -10.23 -4.60 5.57
C ARG A 341 -9.78 -4.05 4.22
N SER A 342 -10.00 -4.78 3.13
CA SER A 342 -9.65 -4.34 1.77
C SER A 342 -10.35 -3.04 1.36
N VAL A 343 -11.56 -2.80 1.87
CA VAL A 343 -12.29 -1.54 1.67
C VAL A 343 -11.73 -0.45 2.60
N GLU A 344 -11.50 -0.78 3.87
CA GLU A 344 -11.02 0.16 4.89
C GLU A 344 -9.65 0.76 4.56
N ILE A 345 -8.71 -0.05 4.07
CA ILE A 345 -7.32 0.35 3.76
C ILE A 345 -7.22 1.42 2.69
N VAL A 346 -8.22 1.54 1.81
CA VAL A 346 -8.29 2.59 0.80
C VAL A 346 -8.71 3.87 1.50
N THR A 347 -7.85 4.38 2.37
CA THR A 347 -8.07 5.57 3.19
C THR A 347 -7.79 6.84 2.39
N GLY A 348 -8.34 7.97 2.82
CA GLY A 348 -8.12 9.27 2.16
C GLY A 348 -9.39 10.09 1.96
N GLY A 349 -9.21 11.42 2.00
CA GLY A 349 -10.27 12.40 1.77
C GLY A 349 -10.53 12.70 0.28
N ASN A 350 -9.61 12.28 -0.60
CA ASN A 350 -9.65 12.57 -2.04
C ASN A 350 -10.86 11.87 -2.71
N PRO A 351 -11.63 12.55 -3.58
CA PRO A 351 -12.70 11.95 -4.37
C PRO A 351 -12.34 10.62 -5.03
N ARG A 352 -11.12 10.48 -5.55
CA ARG A 352 -10.65 9.23 -6.20
C ARG A 352 -10.58 8.05 -5.24
N THR A 353 -9.99 8.26 -4.06
CA THR A 353 -9.92 7.23 -3.01
C THR A 353 -11.31 6.81 -2.52
N LYS A 354 -12.22 7.78 -2.35
CA LYS A 354 -13.63 7.51 -1.99
C LYS A 354 -14.35 6.71 -3.07
N HIS A 355 -14.11 7.04 -4.34
CA HIS A 355 -14.71 6.33 -5.46
C HIS A 355 -14.23 4.87 -5.52
N LEU A 356 -12.91 4.63 -5.49
CA LEU A 356 -12.36 3.28 -5.47
C LEU A 356 -12.89 2.47 -4.27
N ARG A 357 -12.91 3.08 -3.07
CA ARG A 357 -13.49 2.46 -1.86
C ARG A 357 -14.95 2.06 -2.07
N SER A 358 -15.77 2.95 -2.64
CA SER A 358 -17.19 2.67 -2.93
C SER A 358 -17.37 1.53 -3.93
N VAL A 359 -16.54 1.50 -4.99
CA VAL A 359 -16.62 0.45 -6.03
C VAL A 359 -16.16 -0.90 -5.46
N LEU A 360 -15.12 -0.92 -4.62
CA LEU A 360 -14.69 -2.12 -3.89
C LEU A 360 -15.78 -2.66 -2.98
N ALA A 361 -16.38 -1.79 -2.15
CA ALA A 361 -17.46 -2.18 -1.25
C ALA A 361 -18.65 -2.78 -2.04
N PHE A 362 -19.02 -2.15 -3.15
CA PHE A 362 -20.09 -2.66 -4.01
C PHE A 362 -19.75 -4.03 -4.61
N GLN A 363 -18.55 -4.24 -5.14
CA GLN A 363 -18.16 -5.53 -5.71
C GLN A 363 -18.12 -6.66 -4.66
N PHE A 364 -17.63 -6.39 -3.46
CA PHE A 364 -17.68 -7.37 -2.38
C PHE A 364 -19.12 -7.69 -1.94
N LEU A 365 -20.01 -6.70 -1.89
CA LEU A 365 -21.42 -6.93 -1.61
C LEU A 365 -22.06 -7.85 -2.66
N VAL A 366 -21.82 -7.59 -3.94
CA VAL A 366 -22.29 -8.45 -5.04
C VAL A 366 -21.78 -9.88 -4.86
N ALA A 367 -20.48 -10.08 -4.62
CA ALA A 367 -19.91 -11.41 -4.40
C ALA A 367 -20.50 -12.12 -3.16
N CYS A 368 -20.80 -11.38 -2.09
CA CYS A 368 -21.47 -11.94 -0.91
C CYS A 368 -22.89 -12.43 -1.21
N PHE A 369 -23.64 -11.73 -2.07
CA PHE A 369 -24.98 -12.15 -2.46
C PHE A 369 -24.96 -13.34 -3.42
N ASP A 370 -24.06 -13.34 -4.40
CA ASP A 370 -23.91 -14.46 -5.34
C ASP A 370 -23.56 -15.78 -4.64
N ASN A 371 -22.65 -15.73 -3.65
CA ASN A 371 -22.30 -16.89 -2.82
C ASN A 371 -23.50 -17.43 -2.02
N LYS A 372 -24.38 -16.54 -1.52
CA LYS A 372 -25.60 -16.95 -0.79
C LYS A 372 -26.63 -17.58 -1.73
N CYS A 373 -26.80 -17.06 -2.96
CA CYS A 373 -27.68 -17.65 -3.97
C CYS A 373 -27.27 -19.08 -4.34
N MET A 374 -25.96 -19.35 -4.43
CA MET A 374 -25.42 -20.70 -4.69
C MET A 374 -25.63 -21.66 -3.50
N HIS A 375 -25.43 -21.20 -2.27
CA HIS A 375 -25.69 -22.01 -1.07
C HIS A 375 -27.19 -22.34 -0.90
N VAL A 376 -28.09 -21.42 -1.24
CA VAL A 376 -29.54 -21.66 -1.19
C VAL A 376 -29.95 -22.69 -2.25
N SER A 377 -29.42 -22.60 -3.47
CA SER A 377 -29.75 -23.53 -4.56
C SER A 377 -29.23 -24.96 -4.33
N LEU A 378 -28.04 -25.12 -3.74
CA LEU A 378 -27.50 -26.43 -3.32
C LEU A 378 -28.33 -27.09 -2.21
N ASN A 379 -28.80 -26.30 -1.22
CA ASN A 379 -29.62 -26.83 -0.14
C ASN A 379 -31.04 -27.22 -0.58
N THR A 380 -31.58 -26.58 -1.63
CA THR A 380 -32.85 -27.03 -2.24
C THR A 380 -32.71 -28.29 -3.08
N CYS A 381 -31.54 -28.58 -3.66
CA CYS A 381 -31.32 -29.82 -4.41
C CYS A 381 -30.99 -31.04 -3.53
N ALA A 382 -30.53 -30.83 -2.29
CA ALA A 382 -30.30 -31.91 -1.32
C ALA A 382 -31.56 -32.31 -0.53
N ALA A 383 -32.69 -31.62 -0.76
CA ALA A 383 -33.97 -31.85 -0.07
C ALA A 383 -35.05 -32.52 -0.97
N THR A 384 -34.65 -33.07 -2.12
CA THR A 384 -35.47 -33.91 -3.00
C THR A 384 -34.78 -35.25 -3.20
#